data_AF-G8B1M4-F1
#
_entry.id   AF-G8B1M4-F1
#
_cell.length_a   1.000
_cell.length_b   1.000
_cell.length_c   1.000
_cell.angle_alpha   90.00
_cell.angle_beta   90.00
_cell.angle_gamma   90.00
#
_symmetry.space_group_name_H-M   'P 1'
#
loop_
_entity.id
_entity.type
_entity.pdbx_description
1 polymer ?
#
loop_
_entity_poly.entity_id
_entity_poly.type
_entity_poly.pdbx_seq_one_letter_code
_entity_poly.pdbx_strand_id
1 'polypeptide(L)'
;MRILLLSIFGSIIAFSHQQENPELSDAHWQEDLQSCLDQTGLDLSIFGVSRIDEVTEQHLKKLTKVPADKRGCLVACVFQKQGMISKEGVLQNNPPHPDPTTKFETTFEDAIAVCRAEENFCKLGNCLFGIYFNYEI
;
A
#
# COMPACT_ATOMS: atom_id res chain seq x y z
N MET A 1 56.43 -28.96 -19.95
CA MET A 1 55.56 -27.89 -20.49
C MET A 1 54.12 -28.30 -20.15
N ARG A 2 53.49 -27.68 -19.13
CA ARG A 2 52.31 -26.78 -19.24
C ARG A 2 51.08 -27.48 -19.87
N ILE A 3 49.88 -27.61 -19.31
CA ILE A 3 49.08 -26.79 -18.37
C ILE A 3 47.96 -27.66 -17.74
N LEU A 4 47.64 -27.39 -16.46
CA LEU A 4 46.43 -27.80 -15.73
C LEU A 4 45.17 -27.14 -16.31
N LEU A 5 44.06 -27.86 -16.45
CA LEU A 5 42.72 -27.25 -16.33
C LEU A 5 41.74 -28.19 -15.64
N LEU A 6 41.36 -27.78 -14.42
CA LEU A 6 40.24 -28.27 -13.62
C LEU A 6 38.92 -27.82 -14.27
N SER A 7 38.04 -28.75 -14.62
CA SER A 7 36.66 -28.44 -14.99
C SER A 7 35.78 -28.46 -13.74
N ILE A 8 35.41 -27.26 -13.30
CA ILE A 8 34.58 -26.94 -12.14
C ILE A 8 33.10 -27.18 -12.48
N PHE A 9 32.38 -27.68 -11.48
CA PHE A 9 30.95 -27.90 -11.37
C PHE A 9 30.09 -26.76 -11.94
N GLY A 10 29.30 -27.05 -12.96
CA GLY A 10 28.18 -26.22 -13.39
C GLY A 10 26.89 -26.69 -12.72
N SER A 11 26.73 -26.40 -11.42
CA SER A 11 25.42 -26.51 -10.77
C SER A 11 24.50 -25.46 -11.39
N ILE A 12 23.50 -25.92 -12.16
CA ILE A 12 22.37 -25.10 -12.58
C ILE A 12 21.56 -24.80 -11.32
N ILE A 13 21.89 -23.72 -10.63
CA ILE A 13 20.97 -23.10 -9.68
C ILE A 13 19.97 -22.35 -10.55
N ALA A 14 18.84 -22.99 -10.81
CA ALA A 14 17.63 -22.30 -11.21
C ALA A 14 17.31 -21.30 -10.08
N PHE A 15 17.72 -20.05 -10.26
CA PHE A 15 17.18 -18.95 -9.49
C PHE A 15 15.72 -18.84 -9.86
N SER A 16 14.87 -19.54 -9.09
CA SER A 16 13.49 -19.12 -8.89
C SER A 16 13.58 -17.68 -8.41
N HIS A 17 13.37 -16.72 -9.31
CA HIS A 17 12.89 -15.40 -8.93
C HIS A 17 11.52 -15.64 -8.29
N GLN A 18 11.52 -15.99 -6.99
CA GLN A 18 10.42 -15.62 -6.14
C GLN A 18 10.32 -14.11 -6.30
N GLN A 19 9.31 -13.70 -7.04
CA GLN A 19 8.81 -12.35 -7.03
C GLN A 19 8.37 -12.12 -5.58
N GLU A 20 9.30 -11.66 -4.75
CA GLU A 20 9.01 -11.13 -3.44
C GLU A 20 7.98 -10.03 -3.70
N ASN A 21 6.74 -10.33 -3.33
CA ASN A 21 5.71 -9.33 -3.14
C ASN A 21 6.37 -8.27 -2.25
N PRO A 22 6.57 -7.02 -2.71
CA PRO A 22 7.21 -6.03 -1.87
C PRO A 22 6.31 -5.90 -0.63
N GLU A 23 6.75 -6.49 0.48
CA GLU A 23 6.18 -6.20 1.78
C GLU A 23 6.20 -4.68 1.89
N LEU A 24 5.03 -4.12 2.18
CA LEU A 24 4.91 -2.74 2.63
C LEU A 24 6.03 -2.53 3.65
N SER A 25 6.98 -1.66 3.37
CA SER A 25 8.15 -1.51 4.23
C SER A 25 7.72 -1.02 5.62
N ASP A 26 7.58 -1.95 6.57
CA ASP A 26 7.21 -1.68 7.96
C ASP A 26 8.19 -0.75 8.66
N ALA A 27 9.41 -0.62 8.12
CA ALA A 27 10.51 0.14 8.72
C ALA A 27 10.20 1.63 8.92
N HIS A 28 9.24 2.21 8.19
CA HIS A 28 8.89 3.63 8.29
C HIS A 28 7.38 3.92 8.43
N TRP A 29 6.54 2.91 8.68
CA TRP A 29 5.08 3.06 8.77
C TRP A 29 4.64 4.21 9.69
N GLN A 30 5.23 4.29 10.89
CA GLN A 30 4.88 5.30 11.89
C GLN A 30 5.24 6.71 11.43
N GLU A 31 6.42 6.88 10.82
CA GLU A 31 6.89 8.18 10.32
C GLU A 31 6.04 8.65 9.14
N ASP A 32 5.75 7.74 8.20
CA ASP A 32 4.92 8.02 7.03
C ASP A 32 3.50 8.39 7.43
N LEU A 33 2.88 7.61 8.33
CA LEU A 33 1.54 7.91 8.83
C LEU A 33 1.51 9.24 9.58
N GLN A 34 2.48 9.50 10.47
CA GLN A 34 2.53 10.77 11.21
C GLN A 34 2.65 11.97 10.27
N SER A 35 3.55 11.89 9.28
CA SER A 35 3.71 12.96 8.28
C SER A 35 2.43 13.20 7.47
N CYS A 36 1.68 12.14 7.14
CA CYS A 36 0.42 12.25 6.41
C CYS A 36 -0.74 12.78 7.27
N LEU A 37 -0.77 12.49 8.57
CA LEU A 37 -1.70 13.10 9.51
C LEU A 37 -1.48 14.62 9.58
N ASP A 38 -0.23 15.04 9.72
CA ASP A 38 0.15 16.46 9.78
C ASP A 38 -0.28 17.21 8.50
N GLN A 39 -0.05 16.61 7.32
CA GLN A 39 -0.44 17.20 6.03
C GLN A 39 -1.96 17.34 5.85
N THR A 40 -2.74 16.46 6.45
CA THR A 40 -4.21 16.45 6.33
C THR A 40 -4.91 17.23 7.45
N GLY A 41 -4.14 17.74 8.42
CA GLY A 41 -4.68 18.37 9.62
C GLY A 41 -5.58 17.41 10.39
N LEU A 42 -5.18 16.13 10.44
CA LEU A 42 -5.76 15.09 11.25
C LEU A 42 -4.80 14.76 12.40
N ASP A 43 -5.30 14.10 13.43
CA ASP A 43 -4.49 13.63 14.54
C ASP A 43 -4.86 12.19 14.92
N LEU A 44 -4.11 11.60 15.85
CA LEU A 44 -4.29 10.21 16.29
C LEU A 44 -5.65 9.92 16.93
N SER A 45 -6.41 10.95 17.34
CA SER A 45 -7.75 10.76 17.92
C SER A 45 -8.73 10.15 16.93
N ILE A 46 -8.51 10.29 15.61
CA ILE A 46 -9.33 9.62 14.58
C ILE A 46 -9.23 8.09 14.69
N PHE A 47 -8.09 7.60 15.18
CA PHE A 47 -7.84 6.20 15.46
C PHE A 47 -8.21 5.81 16.89
N GLY A 48 -8.51 6.78 17.75
CA GLY A 48 -8.81 6.55 19.17
C GLY A 48 -7.61 6.04 19.97
N VAL A 49 -6.41 6.42 19.57
CA VAL A 49 -5.15 6.06 20.23
C VAL A 49 -4.37 7.31 20.63
N SER A 50 -3.39 7.15 21.51
CA SER A 50 -2.60 8.27 22.05
C SER A 50 -1.19 8.35 21.47
N ARG A 51 -0.70 7.24 20.91
CA ARG A 51 0.63 7.15 20.32
C ARG A 51 0.60 6.50 18.94
N ILE A 52 1.51 6.90 18.07
CA ILE A 52 1.58 6.41 16.68
C ILE A 52 1.88 4.90 16.61
N ASP A 53 2.63 4.36 17.56
CA ASP A 53 2.96 2.93 17.68
C ASP A 53 1.75 2.06 18.04
N GLU A 54 0.66 2.66 18.51
CA GLU A 54 -0.61 1.97 18.79
C GLU A 54 -1.47 1.80 17.52
N VAL A 55 -1.14 2.49 16.42
CA VAL A 55 -1.92 2.41 15.17
C VAL A 55 -1.58 1.11 14.44
N THR A 56 -2.59 0.24 14.35
CA THR A 56 -2.57 -0.98 13.56
C THR A 56 -3.55 -0.88 12.39
N GLU A 57 -3.51 -1.83 11.46
CA GLU A 57 -4.47 -1.89 10.34
C GLU A 57 -5.94 -1.89 10.80
N GLN A 58 -6.25 -2.50 11.95
CA GLN A 58 -7.60 -2.49 12.50
C GLN A 58 -8.08 -1.08 12.85
N HIS A 59 -7.17 -0.19 13.25
CA HIS A 59 -7.49 1.20 13.53
C HIS A 59 -7.81 1.98 12.26
N LEU A 60 -7.21 1.62 11.11
CA LEU A 60 -7.48 2.27 9.82
C LEU A 60 -8.94 2.12 9.39
N LYS A 61 -9.65 1.08 9.85
CA LYS A 61 -11.11 0.93 9.64
C LYS A 61 -11.93 2.07 10.25
N LYS A 62 -11.41 2.75 11.29
CA LYS A 62 -12.07 3.91 11.92
C LYS A 62 -12.10 5.14 11.01
N LEU A 63 -11.30 5.15 9.93
CA LEU A 63 -11.33 6.20 8.91
C LEU A 63 -12.69 6.31 8.21
N THR A 64 -13.55 5.28 8.27
CA THR A 64 -14.96 5.38 7.84
C THR A 64 -15.72 6.56 8.46
N LYS A 65 -15.33 6.99 9.67
CA LYS A 65 -15.94 8.12 10.39
C LYS A 65 -15.32 9.48 10.05
N VAL A 66 -14.23 9.50 9.30
CA VAL A 66 -13.54 10.73 8.87
C VAL A 66 -14.21 11.26 7.60
N PRO A 67 -14.38 12.58 7.45
CA PRO A 67 -14.87 13.18 6.20
C PRO A 67 -14.12 12.65 4.98
N ALA A 68 -14.85 12.35 3.91
CA ALA A 68 -14.31 11.65 2.75
C ALA A 68 -13.11 12.37 2.14
N ASP A 69 -13.15 13.70 2.02
CA ASP A 69 -12.03 14.51 1.53
C ASP A 69 -10.76 14.26 2.34
N LYS A 70 -10.81 14.38 3.67
CA LYS A 70 -9.66 14.17 4.55
C LYS A 70 -9.19 12.71 4.57
N ARG A 71 -10.11 11.76 4.66
CA ARG A 71 -9.81 10.32 4.60
C ARG A 71 -9.07 9.97 3.33
N GLY A 72 -9.60 10.42 2.19
CA GLY A 72 -9.03 10.16 0.89
C GLY A 72 -7.62 10.73 0.76
N CYS A 73 -7.41 11.97 1.19
CA CYS A 73 -6.08 12.58 1.18
C CYS A 73 -5.09 11.82 2.08
N LEU A 74 -5.52 11.37 3.27
CA LEU A 74 -4.67 10.61 4.20
C LEU A 74 -4.23 9.29 3.57
N VAL A 75 -5.18 8.52 3.03
CA VAL A 75 -4.92 7.22 2.41
C VAL A 75 -4.02 7.38 1.18
N ALA A 76 -4.29 8.36 0.32
CA ALA A 76 -3.44 8.64 -0.83
C ALA A 76 -2.01 9.03 -0.43
N CYS A 77 -1.84 9.84 0.62
CA CYS A 77 -0.52 10.21 1.13
C CYS A 77 0.26 8.99 1.61
N VAL A 78 -0.35 8.14 2.43
CA VAL A 78 0.26 6.91 2.94
C VAL A 78 0.66 5.97 1.78
N PHE A 79 -0.23 5.79 0.82
CA PHE A 79 0.03 4.96 -0.35
C PHE A 79 1.05 5.55 -1.32
N GLN A 80 1.22 6.88 -1.36
CA GLN A 80 2.32 7.52 -2.07
C GLN A 80 3.66 7.26 -1.39
N LYS A 81 3.72 7.33 -0.05
CA LYS A 81 4.93 7.03 0.72
C LYS A 81 5.38 5.57 0.57
N GLN A 82 4.41 4.66 0.50
CA GLN A 82 4.62 3.23 0.27
C GLN A 82 4.89 2.88 -1.20
N GLY A 83 4.90 3.86 -2.10
CA GLY A 83 5.23 3.67 -3.51
C GLY A 83 4.10 3.09 -4.38
N MET A 84 2.91 2.88 -3.83
CA MET A 84 1.73 2.43 -4.58
C MET A 84 1.13 3.55 -5.44
N ILE A 85 1.29 4.81 -5.02
CA ILE A 85 0.99 6.00 -5.82
C ILE A 85 2.30 6.73 -6.11
N SER A 86 2.52 7.17 -7.35
CA SER A 86 3.69 7.95 -7.71
C SER A 86 3.63 9.37 -7.12
N LYS A 87 4.75 10.11 -7.19
CA LYS A 87 4.79 11.52 -6.75
C LYS A 87 3.84 12.41 -7.56
N GLU A 88 3.55 12.02 -8.79
CA GLU A 88 2.64 12.69 -9.71
C GLU A 88 1.17 12.31 -9.46
N GLY A 89 0.88 11.45 -8.47
CA GLY A 89 -0.48 11.04 -8.13
C GLY A 89 -1.03 9.88 -8.95
N VAL A 90 -0.16 9.12 -9.63
CA VAL A 90 -0.57 8.00 -10.50
C VAL A 90 -0.46 6.68 -9.75
N LEU A 91 -1.55 5.89 -9.73
CA LEU A 91 -1.56 4.54 -9.17
C LEU A 91 -0.68 3.59 -10.01
N GLN A 92 0.21 2.84 -9.35
CA GLN A 92 1.06 1.86 -10.02
C GLN A 92 0.25 0.80 -10.80
N ASN A 93 0.88 0.19 -11.81
CA ASN A 93 0.21 -0.78 -12.69
C ASN A 93 -0.23 -2.05 -11.94
N ASN A 94 0.59 -2.51 -10.99
CA ASN A 94 0.35 -3.75 -10.24
C ASN A 94 0.42 -3.46 -8.73
N PRO A 95 -0.60 -2.80 -8.14
CA PRO A 95 -0.63 -2.58 -6.71
C PRO A 95 -0.78 -3.93 -5.97
N PRO A 96 -0.24 -4.05 -4.74
CA PRO A 96 -0.35 -5.27 -3.95
C PRO A 96 -1.82 -5.63 -3.74
N HIS A 97 -2.13 -6.93 -3.72
CA HIS A 97 -3.49 -7.37 -3.41
C HIS A 97 -3.80 -7.10 -1.92
N PRO A 98 -5.03 -6.69 -1.56
CA PRO A 98 -5.43 -6.56 -0.18
C PRO A 98 -5.59 -7.94 0.49
N ASP A 99 -5.98 -7.94 1.76
CA ASP A 99 -6.26 -9.17 2.51
C ASP A 99 -7.21 -10.09 1.70
N PRO A 100 -6.89 -11.38 1.56
CA PRO A 100 -7.66 -12.33 0.74
C PRO A 100 -9.11 -12.55 1.22
N THR A 101 -9.45 -12.10 2.44
CA THR A 101 -10.82 -12.09 2.95
C THR A 101 -11.64 -10.90 2.48
N THR A 102 -11.02 -9.91 1.83
CA THR A 102 -11.70 -8.80 1.18
C THR A 102 -12.63 -9.33 0.10
N LYS A 103 -13.92 -8.97 0.19
CA LYS A 103 -14.91 -9.32 -0.83
C LYS A 103 -15.06 -8.18 -1.80
N PHE A 104 -15.04 -8.53 -3.08
CA PHE A 104 -15.31 -7.60 -4.17
C PHE A 104 -16.62 -8.00 -4.85
N GLU A 105 -17.39 -7.01 -5.29
CA GLU A 105 -18.49 -7.26 -6.23
C GLU A 105 -17.98 -7.65 -7.62
N THR A 106 -16.76 -7.20 -7.97
CA THR A 106 -16.08 -7.40 -9.25
C THR A 106 -14.74 -8.14 -9.07
N THR A 107 -13.93 -8.25 -10.12
CA THR A 107 -12.52 -8.64 -9.94
C THR A 107 -11.72 -7.52 -9.25
N PHE A 108 -10.58 -7.87 -8.66
CA PHE A 108 -9.66 -6.88 -8.09
C PHE A 108 -9.14 -5.94 -9.19
N GLU A 109 -8.84 -6.48 -10.37
CA GLU A 109 -8.36 -5.74 -11.53
C GLU A 109 -9.38 -4.69 -12.00
N ASP A 110 -10.67 -5.05 -12.04
CA ASP A 110 -11.74 -4.11 -12.40
C ASP A 110 -11.87 -3.00 -11.37
N ALA A 111 -11.83 -3.34 -10.08
CA ALA A 111 -11.91 -2.36 -8.99
C ALA A 111 -10.73 -1.38 -9.02
N ILE A 112 -9.51 -1.89 -9.23
CA ILE A 112 -8.31 -1.07 -9.39
C ILE A 112 -8.36 -0.20 -10.65
N ALA A 113 -8.91 -0.71 -11.76
CA ALA A 113 -9.06 0.06 -13.00
C ALA A 113 -9.99 1.27 -12.79
N VAL A 114 -11.06 1.13 -12.01
CA VAL A 114 -11.93 2.25 -11.61
C VAL A 114 -11.13 3.27 -10.81
N CYS A 115 -10.39 2.85 -9.78
CA CYS A 115 -9.57 3.77 -9.00
C CYS A 115 -8.49 4.46 -9.84
N ARG A 116 -7.87 3.77 -10.79
CA ARG A 116 -6.83 4.33 -11.66
C ARG A 116 -7.35 5.46 -12.55
N ALA A 117 -8.65 5.52 -12.84
CA ALA A 117 -9.26 6.59 -13.61
C ALA A 117 -9.45 7.90 -12.79
N GLU A 118 -9.24 7.88 -11.47
CA GLU A 118 -9.38 9.06 -10.62
C GLU A 118 -8.17 10.00 -10.75
N GLU A 119 -8.38 11.16 -11.36
CA GLU A 119 -7.34 12.20 -11.50
C GLU A 119 -7.13 13.00 -10.21
N ASN A 120 -8.13 13.04 -9.32
CA ASN A 120 -8.02 13.75 -8.06
C ASN A 120 -7.35 12.86 -7.01
N PHE A 121 -6.20 13.29 -6.50
CA PHE A 121 -5.40 12.55 -5.52
C PHE A 121 -6.21 12.04 -4.31
N CYS A 122 -7.05 12.87 -3.72
CA CYS A 122 -7.85 12.48 -2.56
C CYS A 122 -9.03 11.57 -2.95
N LYS A 123 -9.61 11.73 -4.15
CA LYS A 123 -10.61 10.77 -4.66
C LYS A 123 -9.99 9.41 -4.94
N LEU A 124 -8.79 9.36 -5.54
CA LEU A 124 -8.02 8.14 -5.71
C LEU A 124 -7.81 7.44 -4.36
N GLY A 125 -7.38 8.17 -3.33
CA GLY A 125 -7.23 7.60 -1.98
C GLY A 125 -8.54 7.09 -1.37
N ASN A 126 -9.67 7.74 -1.62
CA ASN A 126 -10.99 7.22 -1.19
C ASN A 126 -11.38 5.95 -1.93
N CYS A 127 -11.11 5.87 -3.23
CA CYS A 127 -11.37 4.67 -4.00
C CYS A 127 -10.55 3.49 -3.46
N LEU A 128 -9.25 3.72 -3.22
CA LEU A 128 -8.36 2.72 -2.64
C LEU A 128 -8.73 2.37 -1.19
N PHE A 129 -9.24 3.32 -0.40
CA PHE A 129 -9.77 3.02 0.93
C PHE A 129 -10.89 1.95 0.88
N GLY A 130 -11.76 2.05 -0.12
CA GLY A 130 -12.82 1.07 -0.38
C GLY A 130 -12.28 -0.35 -0.62
N ILE A 131 -11.12 -0.45 -1.27
CA ILE A 131 -10.49 -1.72 -1.64
C ILE A 131 -9.70 -2.33 -0.48
N TYR A 132 -8.89 -1.54 0.23
CA TYR A 132 -7.93 -2.07 1.21
C TYR A 132 -8.45 -2.11 2.65
N PHE A 133 -9.45 -1.28 2.99
CA PHE A 133 -9.84 -1.08 4.38
C PHE A 133 -11.34 -1.19 4.64
N ASN A 134 -12.19 -1.07 3.62
CA ASN A 134 -13.63 -1.18 3.76
C ASN A 134 -14.12 -2.59 3.43
N TYR A 135 -14.02 -3.50 4.40
CA TYR A 135 -14.43 -4.90 4.31
C TYR A 135 -15.96 -5.13 4.29
N GLU A 136 -16.73 -4.05 4.32
CA GLU A 136 -18.19 -4.07 4.18
C GLU A 136 -18.58 -3.34 2.90
N ILE A 137 -18.81 -4.13 1.85
CA ILE A 137 -19.70 -3.80 0.74
C ILE A 137 -20.87 -4.78 0.84
#